data_AF-A0A4Z0ZVM5-F1
#
_entry.id   AF-A0A4Z0ZVM5-F1
#
_cell.length_a   1.000
_cell.length_b   1.000
_cell.length_c   1.000
_cell.angle_alpha   90.00
_cell.angle_beta   90.00
_cell.angle_gamma   90.00
#
_symmetry.space_group_name_H-M   'P 1'
#
loop_
_entity.id
_entity.type
_entity.pdbx_description
1 polymer ?
#
loop_
_entity_poly.entity_id
_entity_poly.type
_entity_poly.pdbx_seq_one_letter_code
_entity_poly.pdbx_strand_id
1 'polypeptide(L)'
;MCASFPIFSKFKLTLPFVIIFISIILTLFNCQNFTSEEPKQKNAELLIATQIFLDMSYAMSTQEKAKLQIGYLPDQSPGSENDLKELIQLGNKLFRDINLSANRIQACITCHPLDGRLAGMDRQSTSRGTFGQLGKRNTPTILNIGFSSILFWDGRRTSLYEQAIDPFVNPLEMSLPSETELVTRIQNDQSYQSHFTNLFPNNPTVDLHKVRLALSAFERSLVSKSRFDDFVKGDLLLLSKQELDGLNLFLEVGCNSCHSGYNFGGNGFAKIVSESLYNPNDFGKYEVSGDTNDRFVFKVPSLRNVFLTGPYFHDGSVSSLREAIIRMNSYNQNRNLDNSEIESLIAFLKTLSDRTKSN
;
A
#
# COMPACT_ATOMS: atom_id res chain seq x y z
N MET A 1 -45.86 23.73 8.84
CA MET A 1 -45.27 22.87 9.89
C MET A 1 -44.65 21.67 9.20
N CYS A 2 -43.34 21.72 8.95
CA CYS A 2 -42.57 20.62 8.39
C CYS A 2 -42.31 19.59 9.48
N ALA A 3 -42.64 18.33 9.23
CA ALA A 3 -42.15 17.19 10.00
C ALA A 3 -41.17 16.41 9.13
N SER A 4 -39.90 16.45 9.54
CA SER A 4 -38.78 15.75 8.91
C SER A 4 -38.73 14.30 9.43
N PHE A 5 -38.79 13.31 8.53
CA PHE A 5 -38.46 11.91 8.86
C PHE A 5 -37.05 11.57 8.35
N PRO A 6 -36.14 11.02 9.18
CA PRO A 6 -34.81 10.61 8.77
C PRO A 6 -34.77 9.09 8.55
N ILE A 7 -34.84 8.60 7.31
CA ILE A 7 -34.61 7.17 7.02
C ILE A 7 -33.91 6.98 5.68
N PHE A 8 -32.65 7.40 5.53
CA PHE A 8 -31.75 6.87 4.48
C PHE A 8 -30.29 7.00 4.92
N SER A 9 -29.85 6.14 5.85
CA SER A 9 -28.40 6.03 6.12
C SER A 9 -27.91 4.60 6.39
N LYS A 10 -28.72 3.56 6.13
CA LYS A 10 -28.36 2.15 6.43
C LYS A 10 -28.85 1.11 5.42
N PHE A 11 -29.04 1.46 4.14
CA PHE A 11 -29.29 0.45 3.11
C PHE A 11 -28.02 0.20 2.30
N LYS A 12 -27.41 -0.98 2.48
CA LYS A 12 -26.45 -1.52 1.51
C LYS A 12 -27.26 -1.91 0.27
N LEU A 13 -27.06 -1.22 -0.86
CA LEU A 13 -27.64 -1.62 -2.14
C LEU A 13 -27.04 -2.97 -2.54
N THR A 14 -27.79 -4.05 -2.33
CA THR A 14 -27.43 -5.38 -2.84
C THR A 14 -28.09 -5.57 -4.21
N LEU A 15 -27.49 -6.41 -5.06
CA LEU A 15 -27.98 -6.74 -6.41
C LEU A 15 -29.51 -7.00 -6.50
N PRO A 16 -30.14 -7.79 -5.60
CA PRO A 16 -31.59 -7.98 -5.63
C PRO A 16 -32.35 -6.69 -5.33
N PHE A 17 -31.85 -5.81 -4.47
CA PHE A 17 -32.50 -4.52 -4.19
C PHE A 17 -32.46 -3.58 -5.39
N VAL A 18 -31.36 -3.56 -6.16
CA VAL A 18 -31.26 -2.72 -7.37
C VAL A 18 -32.17 -3.26 -8.48
N ILE A 19 -32.20 -4.57 -8.70
CA ILE A 19 -33.07 -5.20 -9.70
C ILE A 19 -34.55 -5.01 -9.32
N ILE A 20 -34.89 -5.15 -8.04
CA ILE A 20 -36.24 -4.90 -7.53
C ILE A 20 -36.58 -3.41 -7.66
N PHE A 21 -35.66 -2.49 -7.35
CA PHE A 21 -35.90 -1.05 -7.46
C PHE A 21 -36.06 -0.61 -8.92
N ILE A 22 -35.26 -1.13 -9.85
CA ILE A 22 -35.38 -0.88 -11.29
C ILE A 22 -36.66 -1.51 -11.84
N SER A 23 -37.02 -2.72 -11.41
CA SER A 23 -38.30 -3.36 -11.79
C SER A 23 -39.50 -2.60 -11.24
N ILE A 24 -39.41 -2.08 -10.01
CA ILE A 24 -40.43 -1.23 -9.38
C ILE A 24 -40.54 0.11 -10.12
N ILE A 25 -39.43 0.74 -10.51
CA ILE A 25 -39.45 1.96 -11.33
C ILE A 25 -40.08 1.69 -12.69
N LEU A 26 -39.65 0.64 -13.40
CA LEU A 26 -40.21 0.27 -14.71
C LEU A 26 -41.70 -0.09 -14.63
N THR A 27 -42.15 -0.72 -13.55
CA THR A 27 -43.57 -1.06 -13.33
C THR A 27 -44.41 0.15 -12.90
N LEU A 28 -43.87 1.05 -12.08
CA LEU A 28 -44.52 2.31 -11.71
C LEU A 28 -44.64 3.27 -12.91
N PHE A 29 -43.63 3.32 -13.80
CA PHE A 29 -43.72 4.06 -15.08
C PHE A 29 -44.79 3.48 -16.02
N ASN A 30 -45.00 2.16 -16.01
CA ASN A 30 -46.10 1.54 -16.75
C ASN A 30 -47.49 1.81 -16.13
N CYS A 31 -47.56 2.21 -14.85
CA CYS A 31 -48.81 2.61 -14.17
C CYS A 31 -49.10 4.11 -14.25
N GLN A 32 -48.11 4.98 -14.50
CA GLN A 32 -48.29 6.42 -14.70
C GLN A 32 -48.41 6.79 -16.18
N ASN A 33 -49.40 6.21 -16.87
CA ASN A 33 -49.94 6.85 -18.07
C ASN A 33 -51.16 7.65 -17.68
N PHE A 34 -50.98 8.91 -17.26
CA PHE A 34 -51.93 10.02 -17.52
C PHE A 34 -51.40 11.38 -17.01
N THR A 35 -50.17 11.76 -17.36
CA THR A 35 -49.78 13.18 -17.44
C THR A 35 -48.86 13.38 -18.65
N SER A 36 -49.13 14.44 -19.40
CA SER A 36 -48.52 14.79 -20.68
C SER A 36 -47.06 15.25 -20.52
N GLU A 37 -46.13 14.31 -20.37
CA GLU A 37 -44.70 14.61 -20.53
C GLU A 37 -44.28 14.47 -22.00
N GLU A 38 -43.52 15.45 -22.50
CA GLU A 38 -43.08 15.48 -23.90
C GLU A 38 -42.24 14.25 -24.27
N PRO A 39 -42.43 13.65 -25.47
CA PRO A 39 -41.73 12.43 -25.89
C PRO A 39 -40.19 12.55 -25.91
N LYS A 40 -39.63 13.78 -25.97
CA LYS A 40 -38.18 14.01 -25.85
C LYS A 40 -37.64 13.73 -24.46
N GLN A 41 -38.43 13.98 -23.41
CA GLN A 41 -38.01 13.82 -22.01
C GLN A 41 -37.98 12.34 -21.61
N LYS A 42 -39.00 11.56 -21.99
CA LYS A 42 -39.03 10.09 -21.79
C LYS A 42 -37.85 9.37 -22.47
N ASN A 43 -37.44 9.83 -23.66
CA ASN A 43 -36.30 9.25 -24.37
C ASN A 43 -34.95 9.57 -23.69
N ALA A 44 -34.82 10.76 -23.09
CA ALA A 44 -33.62 11.14 -22.35
C ALA A 44 -33.49 10.33 -21.04
N GLU A 45 -34.57 10.16 -20.29
CA GLU A 45 -34.59 9.37 -19.06
C GLU A 45 -34.27 7.89 -19.30
N LEU A 46 -34.85 7.30 -20.35
CA LEU A 46 -34.55 5.93 -20.75
C LEU A 46 -33.07 5.76 -21.13
N LEU A 47 -32.49 6.72 -21.84
CA LEU A 47 -31.07 6.71 -22.20
C LEU A 47 -30.16 6.78 -20.95
N ILE A 48 -30.49 7.66 -20.00
CA ILE A 48 -29.75 7.79 -18.73
C ILE A 48 -29.84 6.49 -17.91
N ALA A 49 -31.05 5.93 -17.76
CA ALA A 49 -31.25 4.67 -17.04
C ALA A 49 -30.46 3.52 -17.69
N THR A 50 -30.42 3.48 -19.02
CA THR A 50 -29.65 2.48 -19.77
C THR A 50 -28.14 2.65 -19.55
N GLN A 51 -27.64 3.88 -19.58
CA GLN A 51 -26.23 4.17 -19.33
C GLN A 51 -25.82 3.79 -17.90
N ILE A 52 -26.63 4.13 -16.89
CA ILE A 52 -26.39 3.75 -15.49
C ILE A 52 -26.34 2.23 -15.35
N PHE A 53 -27.26 1.51 -16.00
CA PHE A 53 -27.26 0.05 -15.99
C PHE A 53 -25.99 -0.54 -16.61
N LEU A 54 -25.53 0.00 -17.75
CA LEU A 54 -24.30 -0.43 -18.40
C LEU A 54 -23.07 -0.15 -17.53
N ASP A 55 -22.97 1.03 -16.93
CA ASP A 55 -21.86 1.41 -16.06
C ASP A 55 -21.81 0.53 -14.79
N MET A 56 -22.97 0.26 -14.17
CA MET A 56 -23.06 -0.66 -13.02
C MET A 56 -22.69 -2.08 -13.42
N SER A 57 -23.14 -2.57 -14.58
CA SER A 57 -22.79 -3.89 -15.08
C SER A 57 -21.29 -4.01 -15.34
N TYR A 58 -20.67 -2.96 -15.91
CA TYR A 58 -19.23 -2.91 -16.15
C TYR A 58 -18.42 -2.88 -14.85
N ALA A 59 -18.83 -2.05 -13.88
CA ALA A 59 -18.23 -2.00 -12.56
C ALA A 59 -18.32 -3.35 -11.84
N MET A 60 -19.48 -4.01 -11.90
CA MET A 60 -19.70 -5.33 -11.28
C MET A 60 -18.82 -6.41 -11.92
N SER A 61 -18.74 -6.46 -13.26
CA SER A 61 -17.85 -7.39 -13.96
C SER A 61 -16.39 -7.18 -13.58
N THR A 62 -15.96 -5.91 -13.54
CA THR A 62 -14.59 -5.52 -13.18
C THR A 62 -14.27 -5.84 -11.71
N GLN A 63 -15.23 -5.64 -10.80
CA GLN A 63 -15.11 -6.00 -9.39
C GLN A 63 -14.94 -7.52 -9.22
N GLU A 64 -15.72 -8.34 -9.93
CA GLU A 64 -15.60 -9.80 -9.85
C GLU A 64 -14.23 -10.28 -10.35
N LYS A 65 -13.71 -9.72 -11.44
CA LYS A 65 -12.33 -9.98 -11.88
C LYS A 65 -11.31 -9.60 -10.79
N ALA A 66 -11.47 -8.44 -10.16
CA ALA A 66 -10.57 -7.98 -9.10
C ALA A 66 -10.62 -8.89 -7.86
N LYS A 67 -11.80 -9.33 -7.43
CA LYS A 67 -11.96 -10.29 -6.32
C LYS A 67 -11.24 -11.60 -6.60
N LEU A 68 -11.35 -12.12 -7.83
CA LEU A 68 -10.74 -13.39 -8.22
C LEU A 68 -9.22 -13.30 -8.40
N GLN A 69 -8.72 -12.22 -9.00
CA GLN A 69 -7.31 -12.11 -9.40
C GLN A 69 -6.42 -11.35 -8.40
N ILE A 70 -7.00 -10.47 -7.58
CA ILE A 70 -6.29 -9.64 -6.59
C ILE A 70 -6.71 -10.03 -5.16
N GLY A 71 -8.01 -10.18 -4.91
CA GLY A 71 -8.54 -10.53 -3.60
C GLY A 71 -8.74 -9.34 -2.65
N TYR A 72 -9.04 -9.63 -1.39
CA TYR A 72 -9.37 -8.64 -0.36
C TYR A 72 -8.16 -8.36 0.53
N LEU A 73 -7.89 -7.09 0.84
CA LEU A 73 -6.95 -6.74 1.90
C LEU A 73 -7.53 -7.20 3.25
N PRO A 74 -6.84 -8.06 4.00
CA PRO A 74 -7.25 -8.43 5.35
C PRO A 74 -7.22 -7.21 6.28
N ASP A 75 -8.10 -7.19 7.28
CA ASP A 75 -8.12 -6.09 8.25
C ASP A 75 -6.91 -6.10 9.20
N GLN A 76 -6.24 -7.24 9.32
CA GLN A 76 -5.06 -7.46 10.17
C GLN A 76 -3.96 -8.12 9.34
N SER A 77 -2.71 -7.72 9.54
CA SER A 77 -1.56 -8.35 8.89
C SER A 77 -1.27 -9.73 9.50
N PRO A 78 -0.77 -10.69 8.71
CA PRO A 78 -0.33 -11.99 9.23
C PRO A 78 0.62 -11.85 10.44
N GLY A 79 0.35 -12.61 11.51
CA GLY A 79 1.18 -12.61 12.72
C GLY A 79 0.85 -11.50 13.72
N SER A 80 -0.21 -10.72 13.48
CA SER A 80 -0.66 -9.66 14.41
C SER A 80 -1.72 -10.12 15.43
N GLU A 81 -2.08 -11.40 15.42
CA GLU A 81 -3.16 -11.95 16.26
C GLU A 81 -2.85 -11.81 17.75
N ASN A 82 -1.56 -11.75 18.10
CA ASN A 82 -1.08 -11.61 19.47
C ASN A 82 -0.48 -10.22 19.77
N ASP A 83 -0.64 -9.25 18.87
CA ASP A 83 -0.09 -7.90 19.06
C ASP A 83 -0.97 -7.09 20.01
N LEU A 84 -0.58 -7.08 21.29
CA LEU A 84 -1.21 -6.27 22.32
C LEU A 84 -1.06 -4.77 22.00
N LYS A 85 -2.08 -3.98 22.37
CA LYS A 85 -2.07 -2.53 22.15
C LYS A 85 -0.86 -1.85 22.80
N GLU A 86 -0.50 -2.29 23.99
CA GLU A 86 0.65 -1.80 24.75
C GLU A 86 1.98 -2.14 24.06
N LEU A 87 2.05 -3.29 23.37
CA LEU A 87 3.22 -3.71 22.61
C LEU A 87 3.39 -2.85 21.35
N ILE A 88 2.28 -2.58 20.65
CA ILE A 88 2.22 -1.64 19.52
C ILE A 88 2.64 -0.23 19.97
N GLN A 89 2.21 0.21 21.14
CA GLN A 89 2.59 1.51 21.71
C GLN A 89 4.09 1.59 22.03
N LEU A 90 4.68 0.54 22.60
CA LEU A 90 6.12 0.45 22.82
C LEU A 90 6.87 0.49 21.48
N GLY A 91 6.42 -0.25 20.47
CA GLY A 91 6.99 -0.22 19.12
C GLY A 91 6.94 1.17 18.49
N ASN A 92 5.80 1.86 18.58
CA ASN A 92 5.65 3.23 18.10
C ASN A 92 6.61 4.20 18.81
N LYS A 93 6.82 4.02 20.13
CA LYS A 93 7.79 4.82 20.90
C LYS A 93 9.21 4.59 20.39
N LEU A 94 9.63 3.33 20.24
CA LEU A 94 10.95 2.97 19.72
C LEU A 94 11.18 3.49 18.30
N PHE A 95 10.18 3.36 17.41
CA PHE A 95 10.22 3.81 16.01
C PHE A 95 10.47 5.31 15.86
N ARG A 96 10.11 6.10 16.88
CA ARG A 96 10.19 7.56 16.90
C ARG A 96 11.34 8.10 17.74
N ASP A 97 12.08 7.24 18.42
CA ASP A 97 13.07 7.68 19.40
C ASP A 97 14.42 7.99 18.75
N ILE A 98 14.69 9.28 18.58
CA ILE A 98 15.96 9.75 18.02
C ILE A 98 17.16 9.38 18.89
N ASN A 99 16.98 9.15 20.20
CA ASN A 99 18.09 8.76 21.08
C ASN A 99 18.69 7.41 20.71
N LEU A 100 18.04 6.64 19.85
CA LEU A 100 18.49 5.34 19.40
C LEU A 100 19.35 5.40 18.12
N SER A 101 19.71 6.59 17.61
CA SER A 101 20.80 6.75 16.63
C SER A 101 22.11 7.23 17.25
N ALA A 102 23.24 7.00 16.58
CA ALA A 102 24.58 7.27 17.08
C ALA A 102 24.74 8.68 17.66
N ASN A 103 24.28 9.70 16.93
CA ASN A 103 24.36 11.12 17.31
C ASN A 103 23.02 11.72 17.76
N ARG A 104 22.00 10.89 17.99
CA ARG A 104 20.71 11.26 18.56
C ARG A 104 19.84 12.20 17.71
N ILE A 105 19.93 12.13 16.38
CA ILE A 105 19.14 12.99 15.47
C ILE A 105 18.21 12.24 14.52
N GLN A 106 18.33 10.91 14.41
CA GLN A 106 17.59 10.10 13.46
C GLN A 106 16.83 8.98 14.18
N ALA A 107 15.64 8.66 13.67
CA ALA A 107 14.86 7.49 14.07
C ALA A 107 14.22 6.86 12.82
N CYS A 108 13.53 5.73 12.96
CA CYS A 108 12.84 5.08 11.84
C CYS A 108 11.85 6.05 11.16
N ILE A 109 11.14 6.87 11.95
CA ILE A 109 10.21 7.90 11.48
C ILE A 109 10.86 8.97 10.58
N THR A 110 12.19 9.15 10.65
CA THR A 110 12.91 10.11 9.80
C THR A 110 12.87 9.70 8.32
N CYS A 111 13.07 8.42 8.04
CA CYS A 111 13.03 7.87 6.67
C CYS A 111 11.64 7.35 6.29
N HIS A 112 10.88 6.90 7.29
CA HIS A 112 9.52 6.38 7.15
C HIS A 112 8.48 7.27 7.87
N PRO A 113 8.30 8.53 7.43
CA PRO A 113 7.43 9.47 8.11
C PRO A 113 5.96 9.04 8.05
N LEU A 114 5.33 8.96 9.22
CA LEU A 114 3.92 8.59 9.40
C LEU A 114 3.05 9.78 9.83
N ASP A 115 3.67 10.88 10.25
CA ASP A 115 2.98 12.06 10.73
C ASP A 115 2.34 12.86 9.59
N GLY A 116 1.23 13.53 9.92
CA GLY A 116 0.43 14.26 8.96
C GLY A 116 -0.08 13.36 7.83
N ARG A 117 0.15 13.81 6.58
CA ARG A 117 -0.36 13.15 5.37
C ARG A 117 0.70 12.35 4.61
N LEU A 118 1.88 12.14 5.20
CA LEU A 118 2.95 11.38 4.55
C LEU A 118 2.66 9.87 4.55
N ALA A 119 3.05 9.22 3.45
CA ALA A 119 2.73 7.84 3.15
C ALA A 119 3.85 6.87 3.57
N GLY A 120 4.53 7.11 4.69
CA GLY A 120 5.53 6.18 5.25
C GLY A 120 6.86 6.13 4.50
N MET A 121 7.18 7.18 3.74
CA MET A 121 8.39 7.31 2.90
C MET A 121 8.84 8.78 2.87
N ASP A 122 10.15 9.02 2.90
CA ASP A 122 10.77 10.36 2.91
C ASP A 122 10.84 11.07 1.54
N ARG A 123 10.49 10.37 0.46
CA ARG A 123 10.46 10.86 -0.94
C ARG A 123 11.81 11.36 -1.47
N GLN A 124 12.91 10.92 -0.88
CA GLN A 124 14.24 11.14 -1.43
C GLN A 124 14.58 10.03 -2.43
N SER A 125 15.46 10.30 -3.41
CA SER A 125 15.97 9.23 -4.27
C SER A 125 16.63 8.14 -3.43
N THR A 126 17.56 8.54 -2.55
CA THR A 126 18.06 7.71 -1.45
C THR A 126 18.11 8.53 -0.16
N SER A 127 17.83 7.89 0.98
CA SER A 127 17.76 8.58 2.26
C SER A 127 19.13 8.94 2.82
N ARG A 128 19.17 9.99 3.64
CA ARG A 128 20.38 10.39 4.39
C ARG A 128 20.43 9.66 5.73
N GLY A 129 21.60 9.10 6.05
CA GLY A 129 21.91 8.56 7.36
C GLY A 129 22.21 9.64 8.39
N THR A 130 22.48 9.20 9.63
CA THR A 130 22.56 10.06 10.81
C THR A 130 23.73 11.05 10.74
N PHE A 131 24.78 10.75 9.96
CA PHE A 131 25.91 11.65 9.70
C PHE A 131 25.90 12.23 8.26
N GLY A 132 24.77 12.15 7.57
CA GLY A 132 24.53 12.77 6.26
C GLY A 132 24.98 11.95 5.05
N GLN A 133 25.53 10.74 5.24
CA GLN A 133 25.84 9.83 4.13
C GLN A 133 24.55 9.44 3.39
N LEU A 134 24.64 9.27 2.07
CA LEU A 134 23.52 8.76 1.29
C LEU A 134 23.48 7.23 1.36
N GLY A 135 22.29 6.69 1.60
CA GLY A 135 22.02 5.27 1.43
C GLY A 135 22.14 4.85 -0.04
N LYS A 136 22.20 3.53 -0.26
CA LYS A 136 22.32 2.95 -1.61
C LYS A 136 21.00 2.87 -2.36
N ARG A 137 19.88 2.82 -1.63
CA ARG A 137 18.56 2.53 -2.18
C ARG A 137 17.52 3.53 -1.68
N ASN A 138 16.47 3.64 -2.47
CA ASN A 138 15.24 4.33 -2.14
C ASN A 138 14.56 3.63 -0.96
N THR A 139 14.07 4.43 -0.02
CA THR A 139 13.34 3.91 1.14
C THR A 139 11.93 3.52 0.71
N PRO A 140 11.50 2.25 0.84
CA PRO A 140 10.12 1.87 0.53
C PRO A 140 9.15 2.39 1.60
N THR A 141 7.86 2.48 1.29
CA THR A 141 6.85 2.79 2.30
C THR A 141 6.81 1.71 3.39
N ILE A 142 6.67 2.12 4.65
CA ILE A 142 6.41 1.22 5.77
C ILE A 142 4.92 0.82 5.87
N LEU A 143 4.02 1.51 5.16
CA LEU A 143 2.59 1.20 5.19
C LEU A 143 2.34 -0.16 4.53
N ASN A 144 1.50 -0.99 5.14
CA ASN A 144 1.21 -2.36 4.71
C ASN A 144 2.43 -3.31 4.69
N ILE A 145 3.55 -2.96 5.34
CA ILE A 145 4.75 -3.81 5.34
C ILE A 145 4.51 -5.18 5.98
N GLY A 146 3.60 -5.26 6.96
CA GLY A 146 3.20 -6.52 7.60
C GLY A 146 2.57 -7.56 6.67
N PHE A 147 2.20 -7.18 5.43
CA PHE A 147 1.68 -8.09 4.41
C PHE A 147 2.73 -8.59 3.42
N SER A 148 3.99 -8.16 3.55
CA SER A 148 5.09 -8.60 2.68
C SER A 148 5.86 -9.75 3.35
N SER A 149 6.05 -10.86 2.64
CA SER A 149 6.87 -11.99 3.11
C SER A 149 8.37 -11.82 2.83
N ILE A 150 8.73 -10.86 1.97
CA ILE A 150 10.09 -10.51 1.61
C ILE A 150 10.30 -9.04 1.97
N LEU A 151 11.42 -8.72 2.62
CA LEU A 151 11.74 -7.37 3.08
C LEU A 151 13.05 -6.88 2.49
N PHE A 152 13.18 -5.55 2.41
CA PHE A 152 14.18 -4.86 1.58
C PHE A 152 14.05 -5.15 0.08
N TRP A 153 14.77 -4.38 -0.73
CA TRP A 153 14.78 -4.52 -2.18
C TRP A 153 15.50 -5.78 -2.67
N ASP A 154 16.51 -6.25 -1.94
CA ASP A 154 17.27 -7.48 -2.22
C ASP A 154 16.66 -8.73 -1.58
N GLY A 155 15.65 -8.56 -0.72
CA GLY A 155 15.01 -9.66 -0.02
C GLY A 155 15.87 -10.33 1.05
N ARG A 156 16.88 -9.64 1.59
CA ARG A 156 17.80 -10.21 2.59
C ARG A 156 17.15 -10.61 3.92
N ARG A 157 15.91 -10.17 4.18
CA ARG A 157 15.10 -10.56 5.35
C ARG A 157 13.75 -11.08 4.91
N THR A 158 13.23 -12.05 5.65
CA THR A 158 11.90 -12.66 5.45
C THR A 158 10.97 -12.46 6.64
N SER A 159 11.40 -11.69 7.66
CA SER A 159 10.57 -11.35 8.81
C SER A 159 10.86 -9.93 9.33
N LEU A 160 9.81 -9.24 9.75
CA LEU A 160 9.92 -7.93 10.43
C LEU A 160 10.75 -8.06 11.72
N TYR A 161 10.65 -9.21 12.38
CA TYR A 161 11.41 -9.51 13.58
C TYR A 161 12.92 -9.38 13.37
N GLU A 162 13.45 -9.84 12.23
CA GLU A 162 14.86 -9.66 11.90
C GLU A 162 15.12 -8.25 11.33
N GLN A 163 14.26 -7.79 10.42
CA GLN A 163 14.47 -6.53 9.70
C GLN A 163 14.49 -5.30 10.61
N ALA A 164 13.66 -5.25 11.64
CA ALA A 164 13.45 -4.07 12.47
C ALA A 164 14.71 -3.60 13.22
N ILE A 165 15.72 -4.47 13.38
CA ILE A 165 16.98 -4.13 14.08
C ILE A 165 18.09 -3.67 13.13
N ASP A 166 18.07 -4.11 11.86
CA ASP A 166 19.13 -3.80 10.88
C ASP A 166 19.43 -2.28 10.78
N PRO A 167 18.43 -1.36 10.76
CA PRO A 167 18.68 0.08 10.65
C PRO A 167 19.50 0.69 11.78
N PHE A 168 19.36 0.15 13.00
CA PHE A 168 19.99 0.72 14.19
C PHE A 168 21.51 0.71 14.08
N VAL A 169 22.09 -0.37 13.54
CA VAL A 169 23.54 -0.59 13.44
C VAL A 169 24.10 -0.32 12.04
N ASN A 170 23.24 -0.07 11.04
CA ASN A 170 23.70 0.22 9.69
C ASN A 170 24.43 1.59 9.66
N PRO A 171 25.71 1.64 9.21
CA PRO A 171 26.50 2.88 9.19
C PRO A 171 25.99 3.94 8.21
N LEU A 172 25.12 3.56 7.26
CA LEU A 172 24.47 4.48 6.32
C LEU A 172 23.09 4.95 6.82
N GLU A 173 22.65 4.47 7.99
CA GLU A 173 21.38 4.81 8.61
C GLU A 173 21.63 5.34 10.03
N MET A 174 21.24 4.61 11.08
CA MET A 174 21.31 5.11 12.47
C MET A 174 22.65 4.89 13.16
N SER A 175 23.53 4.04 12.60
CA SER A 175 24.95 3.93 12.92
C SER A 175 25.32 3.67 14.40
N LEU A 176 24.46 3.04 15.21
CA LEU A 176 24.87 2.57 16.54
C LEU A 176 26.04 1.57 16.42
N PRO A 177 26.98 1.59 17.38
CA PRO A 177 28.15 0.72 17.34
C PRO A 177 27.81 -0.78 17.51
N SER A 178 26.68 -1.11 18.14
CA SER A 178 26.23 -2.49 18.33
C SER A 178 24.76 -2.58 18.74
N GLU A 179 24.19 -3.77 18.61
CA GLU A 179 22.87 -4.09 19.19
C GLU A 179 22.89 -4.02 20.73
N THR A 180 24.04 -4.25 21.37
CA THR A 180 24.20 -4.09 22.83
C THR A 180 24.05 -2.63 23.26
N GLU A 181 24.57 -1.69 22.47
CA GLU A 181 24.39 -0.26 22.73
C GLU A 181 22.91 0.13 22.63
N LEU A 182 22.18 -0.41 21.65
CA LEU A 182 20.73 -0.21 21.52
C LEU A 182 19.98 -0.63 22.79
N VAL A 183 20.21 -1.87 23.25
CA VAL A 183 19.58 -2.39 24.48
C VAL A 183 19.96 -1.56 25.69
N THR A 184 21.23 -1.18 25.82
CA THR A 184 21.74 -0.38 26.95
C THR A 184 21.06 0.98 27.01
N ARG A 185 20.88 1.66 25.88
CA ARG A 185 20.18 2.95 25.83
C ARG A 185 18.72 2.83 26.28
N ILE A 186 18.00 1.82 25.77
CA ILE A 186 16.59 1.59 26.14
C ILE A 186 16.47 1.23 27.62
N GLN A 187 17.37 0.37 28.14
CA GLN A 187 17.39 -0.04 29.55
C GLN A 187 17.65 1.13 30.51
N ASN A 188 18.49 2.09 30.10
CA ASN A 188 18.88 3.23 30.93
C ASN A 188 17.91 4.42 30.85
N ASP A 189 16.98 4.43 29.89
CA ASP A 189 15.95 5.47 29.78
C ASP A 189 14.72 5.07 30.62
N GLN A 190 14.49 5.83 31.69
CA GLN A 190 13.39 5.62 32.63
C GLN A 190 12.01 5.63 31.96
N SER A 191 11.85 6.33 30.82
CA SER A 191 10.59 6.39 30.10
C SER A 191 10.17 5.07 29.46
N TYR A 192 11.07 4.08 29.35
CA TYR A 192 10.74 2.73 28.89
C TYR A 192 10.38 1.76 30.03
N GLN A 193 10.82 2.01 31.26
CA GLN A 193 10.75 1.02 32.36
C GLN A 193 9.33 0.53 32.63
N SER A 194 8.34 1.43 32.61
CA SER A 194 6.93 1.07 32.81
C SER A 194 6.39 0.20 31.68
N HIS A 195 6.79 0.45 30.43
CA HIS A 195 6.38 -0.36 29.28
C HIS A 195 6.86 -1.81 29.44
N PHE A 196 8.14 -2.01 29.72
CA PHE A 196 8.71 -3.36 29.87
C PHE A 196 8.18 -4.08 31.11
N THR A 197 7.99 -3.37 32.23
CA THR A 197 7.41 -3.94 33.46
C THR A 197 5.98 -4.44 33.23
N ASN A 198 5.17 -3.65 32.53
CA ASN A 198 3.77 -3.99 32.28
C ASN A 198 3.61 -5.10 31.23
N LEU A 199 4.41 -5.06 30.16
CA LEU A 199 4.35 -6.05 29.07
C LEU A 199 4.99 -7.38 29.43
N PHE A 200 6.03 -7.37 30.28
CA PHE A 200 6.84 -8.55 30.60
C PHE A 200 7.02 -8.70 32.12
N PRO A 201 5.93 -8.88 32.90
CA PRO A 201 5.99 -8.85 34.38
C PRO A 201 6.91 -9.93 34.97
N ASN A 202 7.09 -11.07 34.28
CA ASN A 202 7.96 -12.15 34.72
C ASN A 202 9.44 -11.91 34.39
N ASN A 203 9.75 -11.03 33.42
CA ASN A 203 11.11 -10.69 33.01
C ASN A 203 11.12 -9.29 32.36
N PRO A 204 11.13 -8.22 33.17
CA PRO A 204 11.03 -6.85 32.68
C PRO A 204 12.35 -6.30 32.11
N THR A 205 13.44 -7.04 32.21
CA THR A 205 14.74 -6.65 31.67
C THR A 205 14.65 -6.48 30.15
N VAL A 206 15.20 -5.39 29.62
CA VAL A 206 15.23 -5.13 28.18
C VAL A 206 16.18 -6.12 27.51
N ASP A 207 15.74 -6.70 26.40
CA ASP A 207 16.58 -7.49 25.51
C ASP A 207 16.13 -7.27 24.05
N LEU A 208 16.93 -7.74 23.10
CA LEU A 208 16.63 -7.57 21.68
C LEU A 208 15.35 -8.28 21.25
N HIS A 209 14.99 -9.40 21.89
CA HIS A 209 13.77 -10.11 21.53
C HIS A 209 12.53 -9.23 21.78
N LYS A 210 12.46 -8.60 22.95
CA LYS A 210 11.37 -7.68 23.31
C LYS A 210 11.32 -6.43 22.43
N VAL A 211 12.49 -5.88 22.06
CA VAL A 211 12.59 -4.75 21.11
C VAL A 211 12.05 -5.15 19.74
N ARG A 212 12.46 -6.33 19.23
CA ARG A 212 11.97 -6.87 17.94
C ARG A 212 10.47 -7.12 17.96
N LEU A 213 9.94 -7.71 19.03
CA LEU A 213 8.49 -7.92 19.20
C LEU A 213 7.73 -6.60 19.14
N ALA A 214 8.19 -5.58 19.87
CA ALA A 214 7.55 -4.28 19.91
C ALA A 214 7.53 -3.58 18.54
N LEU A 215 8.70 -3.49 17.88
CA LEU A 215 8.80 -2.89 16.55
C LEU A 215 7.96 -3.64 15.50
N SER A 216 8.06 -4.97 15.48
CA SER A 216 7.28 -5.79 14.54
C SER A 216 5.78 -5.62 14.73
N ALA A 217 5.31 -5.56 15.99
CA ALA A 217 3.90 -5.33 16.30
C ALA A 217 3.44 -3.96 15.81
N PHE A 218 4.25 -2.93 16.01
CA PHE A 218 3.95 -1.60 15.50
C PHE A 218 3.90 -1.59 13.97
N GLU A 219 4.89 -2.13 13.28
CA GLU A 219 4.95 -2.17 11.81
C GLU A 219 3.78 -2.96 11.20
N ARG A 220 3.39 -4.08 11.82
CA ARG A 220 2.18 -4.85 11.46
C ARG A 220 0.90 -4.04 11.62
N SER A 221 0.84 -3.17 12.63
CA SER A 221 -0.33 -2.31 12.86
C SER A 221 -0.54 -1.22 11.79
N LEU A 222 0.46 -0.95 10.95
CA LEU A 222 0.43 0.10 9.91
C LEU A 222 -0.35 -0.34 8.66
N VAL A 223 -1.56 -0.84 8.86
CA VAL A 223 -2.49 -1.21 7.79
C VAL A 223 -3.10 0.05 7.18
N SER A 224 -2.87 0.24 5.89
CA SER A 224 -3.33 1.38 5.10
C SER A 224 -4.33 0.91 4.04
N LYS A 225 -5.55 1.45 4.12
CA LYS A 225 -6.69 1.10 3.25
C LYS A 225 -6.96 2.21 2.25
N SER A 226 -7.44 1.82 1.09
CA SER A 226 -7.68 2.70 -0.05
C SER A 226 -9.12 2.56 -0.54
N ARG A 227 -9.55 3.46 -1.44
CA ARG A 227 -10.88 3.34 -2.06
C ARG A 227 -11.03 2.09 -2.93
N PHE A 228 -9.93 1.54 -3.44
CA PHE A 228 -9.96 0.25 -4.12
C PHE A 228 -10.49 -0.87 -3.21
N ASP A 229 -10.13 -0.85 -1.92
CA ASP A 229 -10.56 -1.89 -0.98
C ASP A 229 -12.08 -1.86 -0.73
N ASP A 230 -12.67 -0.66 -0.66
CA ASP A 230 -14.12 -0.48 -0.55
C ASP A 230 -14.85 -0.88 -1.84
N PHE A 231 -14.25 -0.58 -3.00
CA PHE A 231 -14.75 -1.04 -4.29
C PHE A 231 -14.79 -2.57 -4.33
N VAL A 232 -13.71 -3.27 -3.97
CA VAL A 232 -13.69 -4.75 -3.95
C VAL A 232 -14.70 -5.32 -2.93
N LYS A 233 -14.97 -4.61 -1.83
CA LYS A 233 -15.97 -5.01 -0.80
C LYS A 233 -17.44 -4.77 -1.18
N GLY A 234 -17.73 -4.11 -2.31
CA GLY A 234 -19.10 -3.98 -2.80
C GLY A 234 -19.53 -2.59 -3.28
N ASP A 235 -18.72 -1.55 -3.06
CA ASP A 235 -19.09 -0.18 -3.45
C ASP A 235 -18.79 0.08 -4.94
N LEU A 236 -19.72 -0.34 -5.79
CA LEU A 236 -19.55 -0.35 -7.26
C LEU A 236 -19.43 1.04 -7.89
N LEU A 237 -19.91 2.09 -7.22
CA LEU A 237 -19.93 3.47 -7.76
C LEU A 237 -18.70 4.28 -7.34
N LEU A 238 -17.77 3.67 -6.62
CA LEU A 238 -16.65 4.35 -6.02
C LEU A 238 -15.49 4.64 -6.98
N LEU A 239 -15.37 3.83 -8.05
CA LEU A 239 -14.37 4.01 -9.09
C LEU A 239 -15.02 4.58 -10.35
N SER A 240 -14.34 5.53 -10.98
CA SER A 240 -14.77 6.07 -12.27
C SER A 240 -14.55 5.07 -13.40
N LYS A 241 -15.20 5.28 -14.55
CA LYS A 241 -14.99 4.45 -15.74
C LYS A 241 -13.50 4.34 -16.12
N GLN A 242 -12.76 5.45 -16.09
CA GLN A 242 -11.32 5.44 -16.43
C GLN A 242 -10.49 4.60 -15.45
N GLU A 243 -10.85 4.61 -14.17
CA GLU A 243 -10.18 3.79 -13.14
C GLU A 243 -10.50 2.30 -13.31
N LEU A 244 -11.73 1.97 -13.70
CA LEU A 244 -12.13 0.61 -14.07
C LEU A 244 -11.44 0.13 -15.34
N ASP A 245 -11.33 0.99 -16.35
CA ASP A 245 -10.57 0.73 -17.58
C ASP A 245 -9.09 0.46 -17.23
N GLY A 246 -8.51 1.25 -16.34
CA GLY A 246 -7.15 1.05 -15.82
C GLY A 246 -6.95 -0.24 -15.05
N LEU A 247 -7.92 -0.64 -14.22
CA LEU A 247 -7.89 -1.93 -13.52
C LEU A 247 -7.95 -3.09 -14.51
N ASN A 248 -8.90 -3.08 -15.46
CA ASN A 248 -8.99 -4.14 -16.47
C ASN A 248 -7.70 -4.23 -17.28
N LEU A 249 -7.17 -3.09 -17.72
CA LEU A 249 -5.91 -2.99 -18.42
C LEU A 249 -4.74 -3.59 -17.62
N PHE A 250 -4.63 -3.26 -16.33
CA PHE A 250 -3.61 -3.81 -15.42
C PHE A 250 -3.65 -5.34 -15.35
N LEU A 251 -4.85 -5.93 -15.34
CA LEU A 251 -5.06 -7.39 -15.34
C LEU A 251 -4.76 -8.00 -16.72
N GLU A 252 -5.22 -7.35 -17.80
CA GLU A 252 -5.11 -7.84 -19.19
C GLU A 252 -3.67 -7.85 -19.70
N VAL A 253 -2.86 -6.85 -19.34
CA VAL A 253 -1.44 -6.80 -19.73
C VAL A 253 -0.54 -7.58 -18.78
N GLY A 254 -1.12 -8.20 -17.75
CA GLY A 254 -0.43 -9.13 -16.86
C GLY A 254 0.46 -8.46 -15.80
N CYS A 255 0.24 -7.19 -15.45
CA CYS A 255 0.99 -6.55 -14.35
C CYS A 255 0.82 -7.30 -13.02
N ASN A 256 -0.36 -7.89 -12.82
CA ASN A 256 -0.70 -8.72 -11.65
C ASN A 256 0.04 -10.06 -11.60
N SER A 257 0.79 -10.46 -12.64
CA SER A 257 1.64 -11.66 -12.60
C SER A 257 2.78 -11.51 -11.57
N CYS A 258 3.34 -10.30 -11.44
CA CYS A 258 4.33 -9.96 -10.42
C CYS A 258 3.69 -9.17 -9.25
N HIS A 259 2.85 -8.18 -9.56
CA HIS A 259 2.15 -7.38 -8.57
C HIS A 259 0.85 -8.05 -8.12
N SER A 260 1.00 -9.24 -7.56
CA SER A 260 -0.10 -10.16 -7.27
C SER A 260 -0.69 -9.98 -5.86
N GLY A 261 -1.89 -10.55 -5.69
CA GLY A 261 -2.59 -10.61 -4.42
C GLY A 261 -3.02 -9.23 -3.89
N TYR A 262 -3.61 -9.25 -2.69
CA TYR A 262 -4.22 -8.05 -2.12
C TYR A 262 -3.20 -6.95 -1.79
N ASN A 263 -1.90 -7.27 -1.70
CA ASN A 263 -0.86 -6.27 -1.47
C ASN A 263 -0.22 -5.74 -2.77
N PHE A 264 -0.66 -6.21 -3.94
CA PHE A 264 -0.11 -5.84 -5.26
C PHE A 264 1.42 -6.01 -5.33
N GLY A 265 1.94 -7.12 -4.80
CA GLY A 265 3.39 -7.38 -4.68
C GLY A 265 3.82 -7.63 -3.23
N GLY A 266 5.14 -7.63 -3.02
CA GLY A 266 5.78 -7.86 -1.72
C GLY A 266 6.21 -9.31 -1.43
N ASN A 267 5.82 -10.26 -2.27
CA ASN A 267 5.98 -11.70 -1.99
C ASN A 267 6.82 -12.46 -3.03
N GLY A 268 7.35 -11.77 -4.04
CA GLY A 268 8.10 -12.38 -5.13
C GLY A 268 9.29 -11.54 -5.57
N PHE A 269 10.13 -12.14 -6.39
CA PHE A 269 11.27 -11.51 -7.04
C PHE A 269 11.03 -11.39 -8.54
N ALA A 270 11.58 -10.33 -9.14
CA ALA A 270 11.66 -10.17 -10.58
C ALA A 270 13.03 -9.64 -10.97
N LYS A 271 13.54 -10.10 -12.11
CA LYS A 271 14.75 -9.52 -12.71
C LYS A 271 14.37 -8.18 -13.34
N ILE A 272 15.31 -7.24 -13.42
CA ILE A 272 15.15 -6.03 -14.22
C ILE A 272 16.19 -6.13 -15.34
N VAL A 273 15.78 -6.55 -16.56
CA VAL A 273 16.71 -7.03 -17.61
C VAL A 273 17.29 -5.93 -18.51
N SER A 274 17.19 -4.66 -18.11
CA SER A 274 17.75 -3.56 -18.91
C SER A 274 18.83 -2.83 -18.12
N GLU A 275 20.08 -3.22 -18.34
CA GLU A 275 21.27 -2.55 -17.77
C GLU A 275 21.36 -1.07 -18.16
N SER A 276 20.66 -0.63 -19.23
CA SER A 276 20.66 0.76 -19.70
C SER A 276 19.58 1.65 -19.08
N LEU A 277 18.63 1.10 -18.31
CA LEU A 277 17.52 1.85 -17.73
C LEU A 277 17.61 2.05 -16.20
N TYR A 278 18.59 1.43 -15.53
CA TYR A 278 18.70 1.42 -14.06
C TYR A 278 20.17 1.47 -13.62
N ASN A 279 20.41 1.75 -12.33
CA ASN A 279 21.75 1.83 -11.77
C ASN A 279 22.52 0.50 -11.92
N PRO A 280 23.58 0.44 -12.75
CA PRO A 280 24.30 -0.80 -13.03
C PRO A 280 25.14 -1.30 -11.86
N ASN A 281 25.24 -0.52 -10.78
CA ASN A 281 26.04 -0.84 -9.59
C ASN A 281 25.22 -1.42 -8.43
N ASP A 282 23.91 -1.59 -8.59
CA ASP A 282 23.05 -2.30 -7.63
C ASP A 282 22.69 -3.66 -8.20
N PHE A 283 23.30 -4.72 -7.66
CA PHE A 283 23.09 -6.07 -8.19
C PHE A 283 21.87 -6.77 -7.57
N GLY A 284 21.12 -6.08 -6.71
CA GLY A 284 19.92 -6.62 -6.08
C GLY A 284 20.22 -7.81 -5.17
N LYS A 285 19.44 -8.88 -5.34
CA LYS A 285 19.52 -10.13 -4.58
C LYS A 285 20.89 -10.81 -4.68
N TYR A 286 21.65 -10.61 -5.75
CA TYR A 286 23.03 -11.11 -5.89
C TYR A 286 23.94 -10.67 -4.74
N GLU A 287 23.76 -9.44 -4.22
CA GLU A 287 24.59 -8.91 -3.12
C GLU A 287 24.44 -9.73 -1.83
N VAL A 288 23.38 -10.54 -1.73
CA VAL A 288 23.07 -11.41 -0.60
C VAL A 288 23.39 -12.86 -0.92
N SER A 289 22.99 -13.35 -2.10
CA SER A 289 23.09 -14.77 -2.45
C SER A 289 24.44 -15.18 -3.05
N GLY A 290 25.14 -14.27 -3.74
CA GLY A 290 26.32 -14.57 -4.53
C GLY A 290 26.06 -15.37 -5.82
N ASP A 291 24.82 -15.74 -6.13
CA ASP A 291 24.46 -16.45 -7.36
C ASP A 291 24.33 -15.48 -8.53
N THR A 292 25.15 -15.63 -9.56
CA THR A 292 25.10 -14.80 -10.78
C THR A 292 23.73 -14.74 -11.46
N ASN A 293 22.86 -15.74 -11.26
CA ASN A 293 21.48 -15.73 -11.76
C ASN A 293 20.60 -14.67 -11.06
N ASP A 294 20.93 -14.33 -9.81
CA ASP A 294 20.24 -13.31 -9.00
C ASP A 294 20.69 -11.88 -9.30
N ARG A 295 21.59 -11.67 -10.26
CA ARG A 295 22.00 -10.31 -10.68
C ARG A 295 20.81 -9.54 -11.23
N PHE A 296 20.63 -8.34 -10.68
CA PHE A 296 19.52 -7.42 -11.01
C PHE A 296 18.15 -8.01 -10.70
N VAL A 297 18.08 -8.98 -9.79
CA VAL A 297 16.84 -9.52 -9.25
C VAL A 297 16.48 -8.74 -8.00
N PHE A 298 15.27 -8.18 -7.97
CA PHE A 298 14.77 -7.38 -6.86
C PHE A 298 13.42 -7.92 -6.39
N LYS A 299 13.13 -7.71 -5.11
CA LYS A 299 11.79 -7.91 -4.57
C LYS A 299 10.81 -7.01 -5.32
N VAL A 300 9.72 -7.59 -5.80
CA VAL A 300 8.61 -6.83 -6.39
C VAL A 300 7.95 -5.98 -5.28
N PRO A 301 7.94 -4.64 -5.37
CA PRO A 301 7.34 -3.80 -4.36
C PRO A 301 5.81 -3.89 -4.38
N SER A 302 5.18 -3.61 -3.23
CA SER A 302 3.74 -3.35 -3.19
C SER A 302 3.43 -2.09 -3.98
N LEU A 303 2.33 -2.09 -4.73
CA LEU A 303 1.82 -0.89 -5.40
C LEU A 303 0.83 -0.10 -4.53
N ARG A 304 0.55 -0.53 -3.29
CA ARG A 304 -0.27 0.27 -2.37
C ARG A 304 0.45 1.58 -2.07
N ASN A 305 -0.28 2.68 -2.12
CA ASN A 305 0.26 4.04 -1.99
C ASN A 305 1.29 4.45 -3.06
N VAL A 306 1.46 3.71 -4.17
CA VAL A 306 2.51 4.01 -5.18
C VAL A 306 2.42 5.44 -5.75
N PHE A 307 1.22 5.99 -5.89
CA PHE A 307 1.04 7.37 -6.34
C PHE A 307 1.63 8.41 -5.36
N LEU A 308 1.75 8.05 -4.07
CA LEU A 308 2.20 8.92 -2.98
C LEU A 308 3.68 8.75 -2.59
N THR A 309 4.37 7.79 -3.22
CA THR A 309 5.69 7.28 -2.81
C THR A 309 6.69 7.33 -3.97
N GLY A 310 6.68 8.41 -4.75
CA GLY A 310 7.79 8.74 -5.65
C GLY A 310 8.98 9.31 -4.87
N PRO A 311 10.20 9.32 -5.44
CA PRO A 311 10.55 8.76 -6.76
C PRO A 311 10.59 7.22 -6.75
N TYR A 312 10.65 6.62 -7.94
CA TYR A 312 10.39 5.20 -8.19
C TYR A 312 11.66 4.39 -8.45
N PHE A 313 11.51 3.07 -8.33
CA PHE A 313 12.55 2.03 -8.41
C PHE A 313 13.50 2.01 -7.21
N HIS A 314 14.36 0.98 -7.17
CA HIS A 314 15.21 0.67 -6.03
C HIS A 314 16.20 1.79 -5.67
N ASP A 315 16.49 2.70 -6.59
CA ASP A 315 17.42 3.82 -6.43
C ASP A 315 16.74 5.20 -6.48
N GLY A 316 15.41 5.24 -6.68
CA GLY A 316 14.65 6.48 -6.76
C GLY A 316 15.07 7.37 -7.94
N SER A 317 15.53 6.77 -9.04
CA SER A 317 16.01 7.48 -10.23
C SER A 317 14.89 8.03 -11.12
N VAL A 318 13.65 7.56 -10.94
CA VAL A 318 12.52 7.94 -11.79
C VAL A 318 11.54 8.81 -11.02
N SER A 319 11.31 10.04 -11.48
CA SER A 319 10.51 11.03 -10.74
C SER A 319 9.00 10.96 -11.00
N SER A 320 8.54 10.29 -12.06
CA SER A 320 7.13 10.26 -12.44
C SER A 320 6.56 8.86 -12.57
N LEU A 321 5.32 8.68 -12.12
CA LEU A 321 4.62 7.40 -12.22
C LEU A 321 4.40 6.99 -13.68
N ARG A 322 4.19 7.98 -14.55
CA ARG A 322 4.11 7.76 -16.00
C ARG A 322 5.36 7.08 -16.53
N GLU A 323 6.53 7.65 -16.24
CA GLU A 323 7.81 7.10 -16.70
C GLU A 323 8.06 5.71 -16.09
N ALA A 324 7.69 5.50 -14.82
CA ALA A 324 7.78 4.19 -14.20
C ALA A 324 6.92 3.14 -14.92
N ILE A 325 5.69 3.47 -15.31
CA ILE A 325 4.81 2.59 -16.09
C ILE A 325 5.40 2.30 -17.47
N ILE A 326 5.92 3.32 -18.17
CA ILE A 326 6.54 3.15 -19.50
C ILE A 326 7.73 2.18 -19.40
N ARG A 327 8.62 2.36 -18.42
CA ARG A 327 9.76 1.46 -18.22
C ARG A 327 9.34 0.04 -17.85
N MET A 328 8.33 -0.12 -16.99
CA MET A 328 7.80 -1.45 -16.63
C MET A 328 7.10 -2.13 -17.81
N ASN A 329 6.41 -1.38 -18.68
CA ASN A 329 5.83 -1.94 -19.90
C ASN A 329 6.90 -2.42 -20.87
N SER A 330 8.01 -1.68 -21.02
CA SER A 330 9.14 -2.08 -21.86
C SER A 330 9.78 -3.40 -21.41
N TYR A 331 9.74 -3.69 -20.10
CA TYR A 331 10.23 -4.95 -19.54
C TYR A 331 9.37 -6.15 -19.94
N ASN A 332 8.05 -5.97 -19.99
CA ASN A 332 7.08 -7.07 -20.13
C ASN A 332 6.69 -7.39 -21.59
N GLN A 333 7.36 -6.82 -22.60
CA GLN A 333 7.33 -7.08 -24.08
C GLN A 333 6.01 -7.44 -24.80
N ASN A 334 4.88 -7.57 -24.11
CA ASN A 334 3.67 -8.17 -24.65
C ASN A 334 2.88 -7.19 -25.53
N ARG A 335 3.11 -5.88 -25.36
CA ARG A 335 2.68 -4.80 -26.24
C ARG A 335 3.15 -3.46 -25.70
N ASN A 336 3.27 -2.47 -26.58
CA ASN A 336 3.43 -1.08 -26.17
C ASN A 336 2.06 -0.51 -25.76
N LEU A 337 2.04 0.22 -24.65
CA LEU A 337 0.86 0.97 -24.21
C LEU A 337 0.82 2.35 -24.89
N ASP A 338 -0.37 2.77 -25.30
CA ASP A 338 -0.56 4.15 -25.76
C ASP A 338 -0.74 5.14 -24.59
N ASN A 339 -0.82 6.44 -24.91
CA ASN A 339 -0.96 7.48 -23.90
C ASN A 339 -2.26 7.38 -23.08
N SER A 340 -3.36 7.00 -23.71
CA SER A 340 -4.67 6.86 -23.04
C SER A 340 -4.64 5.68 -22.08
N GLU A 341 -4.03 4.58 -22.48
CA GLU A 341 -3.83 3.40 -21.64
C GLU A 341 -2.96 3.71 -20.42
N ILE A 342 -1.86 4.44 -20.61
CA ILE A 342 -1.01 4.88 -19.50
C ILE A 342 -1.78 5.79 -18.53
N GLU A 343 -2.61 6.71 -19.03
CA GLU A 343 -3.47 7.54 -18.16
C GLU A 343 -4.47 6.70 -17.36
N SER A 344 -5.10 5.70 -17.98
CA SER A 344 -6.00 4.78 -17.29
C SER A 344 -5.28 3.98 -16.20
N LEU A 345 -4.06 3.47 -16.47
CA LEU A 345 -3.24 2.83 -15.43
C LEU A 345 -2.91 3.78 -14.28
N ILE A 346 -2.53 5.02 -14.57
CA ILE A 346 -2.27 6.03 -13.53
C ILE A 346 -3.53 6.28 -12.71
N ALA A 347 -4.69 6.43 -13.36
CA ALA A 347 -5.98 6.62 -12.70
C ALA A 347 -6.27 5.46 -11.74
N PHE A 348 -6.09 4.22 -12.21
CA PHE A 348 -6.22 3.02 -11.37
C PHE A 348 -5.22 3.01 -10.20
N LEU A 349 -3.92 3.24 -10.43
CA LEU A 349 -2.91 3.21 -9.36
C LEU A 349 -3.15 4.29 -8.29
N LYS A 350 -3.75 5.42 -8.65
CA LYS A 350 -4.22 6.42 -7.67
C LYS A 350 -5.30 5.87 -6.74
N THR A 351 -6.12 4.92 -7.19
CA THR A 351 -7.15 4.29 -6.34
C THR A 351 -6.57 3.49 -5.19
N LEU A 352 -5.30 3.06 -5.30
CA LEU A 352 -4.56 2.30 -4.29
C LEU A 352 -3.94 3.18 -3.18
N SER A 353 -4.21 4.49 -3.21
CA SER A 353 -3.73 5.44 -2.22
C SER A 353 -4.67 5.52 -1.03
N ASP A 354 -4.10 5.60 0.16
CA ASP A 354 -4.80 5.91 1.39
C ASP A 354 -5.45 7.29 1.32
N ARG A 355 -6.74 7.36 1.63
CA ARG A 355 -7.52 8.61 1.55
C ARG A 355 -7.08 9.66 2.57
N THR A 356 -6.37 9.25 3.62
CA THR A 356 -5.86 10.15 4.66
C THR A 356 -4.49 10.72 4.33
N LYS A 357 -3.84 10.24 3.26
CA LYS A 357 -2.48 10.59 2.86
C LYS A 357 -2.49 11.43 1.58
N SER A 358 -1.42 12.20 1.35
CA SER A 358 -1.30 13.08 0.18
C SER A 358 0.15 13.26 -0.25
N ASN A 359 0.34 13.62 -1.53
CA ASN A 359 1.61 14.16 -2.02
C ASN A 359 1.88 15.55 -1.45
#